data_AF-A0A7X9UJP5-F1
#
_entry.id   AF-A0A7X9UJP5-F1
#
_cell.length_a   1.000
_cell.length_b   1.000
_cell.length_c   1.000
_cell.angle_alpha   90.00
_cell.angle_beta   90.00
_cell.angle_gamma   90.00
#
_symmetry.space_group_name_H-M   'P 1'
#
loop_
_entity.id
_entity.type
_entity.pdbx_description
1 polymer ?
#
loop_
_entity_poly.entity_id
_entity_poly.type
_entity_poly.pdbx_seq_one_letter_code
_entity_poly.pdbx_strand_id
1 'polypeptide(L)'
;MTEFINADDINDVILAAAANELEQMVDKMCELIGTPLEQTTELERQVMAAFGFGAIYGITHRDQLAEPQAHALSIRMLIKPFNYSERQAVDFADDLIRVASDREVHPVMNTIIHRGIDGHHQFNQEDDEGLARNIQEILTAVQSQ
;
A
#
# COMPACT_ATOMS: atom_id res chain seq x y z
N MET A 1 31.91 6.09 24.99
CA MET A 1 30.48 6.21 25.30
C MET A 1 29.74 5.61 24.14
N THR A 2 29.23 4.40 24.31
CA THR A 2 28.37 3.76 23.31
C THR A 2 26.99 4.36 23.52
N GLU A 3 26.50 5.16 22.58
CA GLU A 3 25.10 5.59 22.60
C GLU A 3 24.24 4.32 22.51
N PHE A 4 23.52 4.03 23.60
CA PHE A 4 22.49 3.01 23.58
C PHE A 4 21.33 3.58 22.76
N ILE A 5 21.25 3.20 21.50
CA ILE A 5 20.08 3.48 20.66
C ILE A 5 18.89 2.79 21.35
N ASN A 6 17.86 3.56 21.73
CA ASN A 6 16.68 3.02 22.38
C ASN A 6 15.86 2.20 21.36
N ALA A 7 15.17 1.15 21.82
CA ALA A 7 14.31 0.34 20.96
C ALA A 7 13.21 1.17 20.29
N ASP A 8 12.74 2.23 20.96
CA ASP A 8 11.76 3.17 20.40
C ASP A 8 12.34 3.95 19.20
N ASP A 9 13.60 4.39 19.29
CA ASP A 9 14.27 5.11 18.19
C ASP A 9 14.48 4.19 16.97
N ILE A 10 14.74 2.90 17.19
CA ILE A 10 14.88 1.90 16.12
C ILE A 10 13.52 1.69 15.43
N ASN A 11 12.44 1.58 16.21
CA ASN A 11 11.10 1.39 15.66
C ASN A 11 10.65 2.58 14.81
N ASP A 12 10.96 3.81 15.23
CA ASP A 12 10.63 5.02 14.47
C ASP A 12 11.40 5.08 13.14
N VAL A 13 12.67 4.67 13.14
CA VAL A 13 13.49 4.60 11.91
C VAL A 13 12.93 3.55 10.94
N ILE A 14 12.56 2.37 11.43
CA ILE A 14 11.98 1.31 10.60
C ILE A 14 10.64 1.79 10.00
N LEU A 15 9.77 2.39 10.81
CA LEU A 15 8.47 2.89 10.35
C LEU A 15 8.62 4.00 9.31
N ALA A 16 9.60 4.89 9.48
CA ALA A 16 9.91 5.94 8.52
C ALA A 16 10.43 5.35 7.19
N ALA A 17 11.28 4.32 7.24
CA ALA A 17 11.77 3.62 6.06
C ALA A 17 10.63 2.92 5.30
N ALA A 18 9.78 2.19 6.02
CA ALA A 18 8.59 1.54 5.48
C ALA A 18 7.64 2.53 4.79
N ALA A 19 7.41 3.68 5.42
CA ALA A 19 6.56 4.71 4.83
C ALA A 19 7.17 5.31 3.56
N ASN A 20 8.47 5.59 3.56
CA ASN A 20 9.17 6.10 2.38
C ASN A 20 9.18 5.08 1.24
N GLU A 21 9.33 3.78 1.54
CA GLU A 21 9.23 2.70 0.54
C GLU A 21 7.84 2.65 -0.11
N LEU A 22 6.77 2.79 0.68
CA LEU A 22 5.40 2.86 0.14
C LEU A 22 5.18 4.11 -0.72
N GLU A 23 5.67 5.26 -0.28
CA GLU A 23 5.60 6.51 -1.05
C GLU A 23 6.28 6.33 -2.42
N GLN A 24 7.49 5.75 -2.45
CA GLN A 24 8.22 5.45 -3.70
C GLN A 24 7.50 4.44 -4.58
N MET A 25 6.90 3.40 -3.98
CA MET A 25 6.13 2.42 -4.72
C MET A 25 4.91 3.08 -5.39
N VAL A 26 4.18 3.96 -4.67
CA VAL A 26 3.01 4.66 -5.24
C VAL A 26 3.41 5.61 -6.37
N ASP A 27 4.50 6.36 -6.20
CA ASP A 27 5.05 7.20 -7.26
C ASP A 27 5.37 6.37 -8.50
N LYS A 28 6.03 5.22 -8.31
CA LYS A 28 6.34 4.27 -9.37
C LYS A 28 5.08 3.73 -10.06
N MET A 29 4.02 3.41 -9.30
CA MET A 29 2.75 3.00 -9.89
C MET A 29 2.18 4.09 -10.81
N CYS A 30 2.15 5.35 -10.35
CA CYS A 30 1.68 6.50 -11.14
C CYS A 30 2.49 6.66 -12.43
N GLU A 31 3.82 6.53 -12.35
CA GLU A 31 4.70 6.55 -13.52
C GLU A 31 4.36 5.44 -14.52
N LEU A 32 4.20 4.21 -14.06
CA LEU A 32 3.96 3.03 -14.91
C LEU A 32 2.57 3.03 -15.56
N ILE A 33 1.56 3.62 -14.92
CA ILE A 33 0.23 3.81 -15.53
C ILE A 33 0.14 5.10 -16.35
N GLY A 34 1.16 5.95 -16.32
CA GLY A 34 1.21 7.22 -17.05
C GLY A 34 0.16 8.24 -16.58
N THR A 35 -0.39 8.08 -15.38
CA THR A 35 -1.45 8.92 -14.83
C THR A 35 -1.02 9.42 -13.45
N PRO A 36 -0.75 10.74 -13.29
CA PRO A 36 -0.52 11.32 -11.97
C PRO A 36 -1.71 11.09 -11.06
N LEU A 37 -1.46 10.94 -9.76
CA LEU A 37 -2.50 10.65 -8.78
C LEU A 37 -3.66 11.65 -8.84
N GLU A 38 -3.41 12.93 -9.04
CA GLU A 38 -4.43 13.99 -9.11
C GLU A 38 -5.36 13.87 -10.32
N GLN A 39 -4.97 13.08 -11.32
CA GLN A 39 -5.74 12.82 -12.54
C GLN A 39 -6.44 11.46 -12.50
N THR A 40 -6.20 10.66 -11.45
CA THR A 40 -6.93 9.40 -11.24
C THR A 40 -8.38 9.68 -10.86
N THR A 41 -9.28 8.81 -11.31
CA THR A 41 -10.64 8.75 -10.76
C THR A 41 -10.60 8.22 -9.33
N GLU A 42 -11.66 8.47 -8.54
CA GLU A 42 -11.76 7.92 -7.19
C GLU A 42 -11.65 6.39 -7.18
N LEU A 43 -12.24 5.72 -8.17
CA LEU A 43 -12.19 4.27 -8.30
C LEU A 43 -10.75 3.76 -8.53
N GLU A 44 -10.02 4.38 -9.46
CA GLU A 44 -8.62 4.02 -9.72
C GLU A 44 -7.75 4.26 -8.49
N ARG A 45 -7.96 5.39 -7.80
CA ARG A 45 -7.25 5.71 -6.56
C ARG A 45 -7.53 4.71 -5.44
N GLN A 46 -8.78 4.26 -5.28
CA GLN A 46 -9.15 3.23 -4.31
C GLN A 46 -8.52 1.87 -4.65
N VAL A 47 -8.50 1.50 -5.94
CA VAL A 47 -7.84 0.29 -6.43
C VAL A 47 -6.34 0.32 -6.15
N MET A 48 -5.67 1.42 -6.49
CA MET A 48 -4.23 1.60 -6.22
C MET A 48 -3.94 1.62 -4.72
N ALA A 49 -4.80 2.22 -3.90
CA ALA A 49 -4.67 2.22 -2.45
C ALA A 49 -4.81 0.81 -1.84
N ALA A 50 -5.77 0.02 -2.31
CA ALA A 50 -5.92 -1.37 -1.89
C ALA A 50 -4.73 -2.23 -2.32
N PHE A 51 -4.18 -1.97 -3.51
CA PHE A 51 -2.95 -2.61 -3.98
C PHE A 51 -1.75 -2.23 -3.09
N GLY A 52 -1.57 -0.95 -2.77
CA GLY A 52 -0.54 -0.48 -1.84
C GLY A 52 -0.70 -1.05 -0.43
N PHE A 53 -1.94 -1.27 0.03
CA PHE A 53 -2.20 -1.95 1.29
C PHE A 53 -1.72 -3.41 1.28
N GLY A 54 -1.76 -4.09 0.14
CA GLY A 54 -1.09 -5.39 -0.04
C GLY A 54 0.41 -5.33 0.23
N ALA A 55 1.09 -4.26 -0.20
CA ALA A 55 2.52 -4.08 0.05
C ALA A 55 2.85 -3.93 1.54
N ILE A 56 1.95 -3.34 2.33
CA ILE A 56 2.08 -3.25 3.79
C ILE A 56 2.20 -4.64 4.41
N TYR A 57 1.49 -5.65 3.90
CA TYR A 57 1.64 -7.01 4.37
C TYR A 57 3.09 -7.53 4.16
N GLY A 58 3.66 -7.29 2.98
CA GLY A 58 5.05 -7.67 2.68
C GLY A 58 6.07 -6.98 3.60
N ILE A 59 5.91 -5.67 3.81
CA ILE A 59 6.76 -4.86 4.69
C ILE A 59 6.64 -5.31 6.16
N THR A 60 5.42 -5.46 6.67
CA THR A 60 5.18 -5.83 8.07
C THR A 60 5.75 -7.20 8.41
N HIS A 61 5.68 -8.16 7.49
CA HIS A 61 6.28 -9.48 7.65
C HIS A 61 7.82 -9.44 7.59
N ARG A 62 8.39 -8.66 6.67
CA ARG A 62 9.85 -8.51 6.52
C ARG A 62 10.45 -7.83 7.75
N ASP A 63 9.83 -6.76 8.22
CA ASP A 63 10.36 -5.85 9.24
C ASP A 63 9.83 -6.16 10.66
N GLN A 64 9.02 -7.23 10.80
CA GLN A 64 8.42 -7.69 12.06
C GLN A 64 7.61 -6.60 12.79
N LEU A 65 6.86 -5.81 12.01
CA LEU A 65 6.03 -4.74 12.55
C LEU A 65 4.82 -5.32 13.30
N ALA A 66 4.53 -4.76 14.47
CA ALA A 66 3.34 -5.09 15.25
C ALA A 66 2.07 -4.50 14.61
N GLU A 67 0.91 -5.05 14.95
CA GLU A 67 -0.39 -4.62 14.42
C GLU A 67 -0.64 -3.10 14.53
N PRO A 68 -0.33 -2.40 15.65
CA PRO A 68 -0.50 -0.95 15.72
C PRO A 68 0.38 -0.19 14.73
N GLN A 69 1.58 -0.69 14.44
CA GLN A 69 2.49 -0.09 13.46
C GLN A 69 1.98 -0.32 12.03
N ALA A 70 1.48 -1.52 11.74
CA ALA A 70 0.84 -1.82 10.46
C ALA A 70 -0.40 -0.93 10.20
N HIS A 71 -1.23 -0.72 11.23
CA HIS A 71 -2.39 0.18 11.17
C HIS A 71 -1.97 1.63 10.93
N ALA A 72 -0.99 2.13 11.69
CA ALA A 72 -0.45 3.48 11.50
C ALA A 72 0.15 3.69 10.10
N LEU A 73 0.86 2.68 9.58
CA LEU A 73 1.44 2.70 8.24
C LEU A 73 0.35 2.76 7.16
N SER A 74 -0.75 2.02 7.36
CA SER A 74 -1.91 2.01 6.46
C SER A 74 -2.57 3.39 6.38
N ILE A 75 -2.82 4.02 7.53
CA ILE A 75 -3.38 5.38 7.59
C ILE A 75 -2.42 6.37 6.93
N ARG A 76 -1.12 6.28 7.22
CA ARG A 76 -0.12 7.18 6.65
C ARG A 76 -0.07 7.06 5.13
N MET A 77 -0.07 5.85 4.58
CA MET A 77 -0.12 5.60 3.15
C MET A 77 -1.37 6.23 2.51
N LEU A 78 -2.54 6.09 3.15
CA LEU A 78 -3.76 6.68 2.63
C LEU A 78 -3.74 8.22 2.64
N ILE A 79 -3.14 8.83 3.67
CA ILE A 79 -3.06 10.30 3.76
C ILE A 79 -2.00 10.86 2.80
N LYS A 80 -0.78 10.31 2.82
CA LYS A 80 0.39 10.94 2.20
C LYS A 80 0.43 10.68 0.69
N PRO A 81 0.71 9.46 0.22
CA PRO A 81 0.76 9.20 -1.21
C PRO A 81 -0.60 9.08 -1.88
N PHE A 82 -1.73 8.92 -1.16
CA PHE A 82 -3.07 8.85 -1.77
C PHE A 82 -3.96 10.09 -1.56
N ASN A 83 -3.50 11.09 -0.80
CA ASN A 83 -4.20 12.35 -0.57
C ASN A 83 -5.65 12.18 -0.03
N TYR A 84 -5.91 11.15 0.77
CA TYR A 84 -7.16 11.06 1.53
C TYR A 84 -7.12 11.98 2.77
N SER A 85 -8.28 12.52 3.15
CA SER A 85 -8.38 13.18 4.46
C SER A 85 -8.17 12.18 5.59
N GLU A 86 -7.76 12.64 6.77
CA GLU A 86 -7.52 11.78 7.95
C GLU A 86 -8.71 10.85 8.24
N ARG A 87 -9.93 11.39 8.18
CA ARG A 87 -11.14 10.61 8.39
C ARG A 87 -11.33 9.52 7.32
N GLN A 88 -11.19 9.89 6.05
CA GLN A 88 -11.28 8.90 4.96
C GLN A 88 -10.22 7.83 5.07
N ALA A 89 -9.00 8.20 5.48
CA ALA A 89 -7.89 7.27 5.65
C ALA A 89 -8.16 6.26 6.77
N VAL A 90 -8.69 6.71 7.92
CA VAL A 90 -9.07 5.81 9.02
C VAL A 90 -10.19 4.86 8.59
N ASP A 91 -11.28 5.41 8.05
CA ASP A 91 -12.45 4.61 7.62
C ASP A 91 -12.03 3.58 6.55
N PHE A 92 -11.19 3.98 5.59
CA PHE A 92 -10.74 3.10 4.52
C PHE A 92 -9.71 2.07 4.99
N ALA A 93 -8.80 2.41 5.90
CA ALA A 93 -7.86 1.44 6.49
C ALA A 93 -8.62 0.31 7.21
N ASP A 94 -9.63 0.66 8.01
CA ASP A 94 -10.44 -0.31 8.72
C ASP A 94 -11.22 -1.24 7.75
N ASP A 95 -11.72 -0.67 6.65
CA ASP A 95 -12.35 -1.46 5.58
C ASP A 95 -11.36 -2.41 4.89
N LEU A 96 -10.16 -1.96 4.57
CA LEU A 96 -9.12 -2.78 3.93
C LEU A 96 -8.69 -3.94 4.85
N ILE A 97 -8.53 -3.69 6.16
CA ILE A 97 -8.22 -4.73 7.15
C ILE A 97 -9.32 -5.78 7.22
N ARG A 98 -10.58 -5.34 7.24
CA ARG A 98 -11.74 -6.22 7.24
C ARG A 98 -11.80 -7.07 5.97
N VAL A 99 -11.59 -6.46 4.81
CA VAL A 99 -11.58 -7.15 3.50
C VAL A 99 -10.41 -8.11 3.38
N ALA A 100 -9.22 -7.77 3.90
CA ALA A 100 -8.07 -8.67 3.88
C ALA A 100 -8.31 -9.94 4.70
N SER A 101 -9.06 -9.81 5.79
CA SER A 101 -9.37 -10.91 6.72
C SER A 101 -10.56 -11.78 6.30
N ASP A 102 -11.46 -11.24 5.47
CA ASP A 102 -12.66 -11.93 4.99
C ASP A 102 -12.94 -11.63 3.51
N ARG A 103 -12.64 -12.61 2.66
CA ARG A 103 -12.84 -12.51 1.21
C ARG A 103 -14.30 -12.28 0.82
N GLU A 104 -15.25 -12.83 1.57
CA GLU A 104 -16.68 -12.77 1.22
C GLU A 104 -17.24 -11.36 1.36
N VAL A 105 -16.59 -10.49 2.14
CA VAL A 105 -16.95 -9.08 2.29
C VAL A 105 -16.82 -8.33 0.96
N HIS A 106 -15.69 -8.51 0.26
CA HIS A 106 -15.44 -7.85 -1.01
C HIS A 106 -14.40 -8.63 -1.84
N PRO A 107 -14.83 -9.65 -2.62
CA PRO A 107 -13.91 -10.57 -3.30
C PRO A 107 -12.93 -9.90 -4.26
N VAL A 108 -13.38 -8.86 -4.98
CA VAL A 108 -12.54 -8.10 -5.91
C VAL A 108 -11.44 -7.35 -5.16
N MET A 109 -11.78 -6.54 -4.15
CA MET A 109 -10.82 -5.79 -3.34
C MET A 109 -9.86 -6.72 -2.58
N ASN A 110 -10.34 -7.84 -2.04
CA ASN A 110 -9.48 -8.85 -1.44
C ASN A 110 -8.44 -9.39 -2.44
N THR A 111 -8.85 -9.64 -3.70
CA THR A 111 -7.93 -10.07 -4.76
C THR A 111 -6.90 -8.98 -5.07
N ILE A 112 -7.30 -7.71 -5.11
CA ILE A 112 -6.41 -6.57 -5.35
C ILE A 112 -5.35 -6.46 -4.24
N ILE A 113 -5.75 -6.61 -2.97
CA ILE A 113 -4.83 -6.62 -1.83
C ILE A 113 -3.79 -7.73 -1.98
N HIS A 114 -4.20 -8.95 -2.34
CA HIS A 114 -3.26 -10.05 -2.54
C HIS A 114 -2.29 -9.78 -3.70
N ARG A 115 -2.78 -9.24 -4.82
CA ARG A 115 -1.91 -8.83 -5.94
C ARG A 115 -0.92 -7.73 -5.57
N GLY A 116 -1.26 -6.91 -4.58
CA GLY A 116 -0.37 -5.89 -4.00
C GLY A 116 0.85 -6.47 -3.27
N ILE A 117 0.72 -7.68 -2.70
CA ILE A 117 1.86 -8.41 -2.11
C ILE A 117 2.87 -8.77 -3.19
N ASP A 118 2.39 -9.32 -4.31
CA ASP A 118 3.23 -9.61 -5.47
C ASP A 118 3.79 -8.32 -6.10
N GLY A 119 2.99 -7.25 -6.14
CA GLY A 119 3.41 -5.93 -6.58
C GLY A 119 4.58 -5.36 -5.78
N HIS A 120 4.57 -5.54 -4.47
CA HIS A 120 5.68 -5.15 -3.59
C HIS A 120 6.95 -5.94 -3.88
N HIS A 121 6.81 -7.23 -4.19
CA HIS A 121 7.95 -8.06 -4.59
C HIS A 121 8.55 -7.59 -5.93
N GLN A 122 7.69 -7.31 -6.92
CA GLN A 122 8.10 -6.79 -8.24
C GLN A 122 8.81 -5.45 -8.12
N PHE A 123 8.26 -4.53 -7.31
CA PHE A 123 8.89 -3.24 -7.02
C PHE A 123 10.31 -3.41 -6.45
N ASN A 124 10.48 -4.28 -5.44
CA ASN A 124 11.78 -4.53 -4.82
C ASN A 124 12.79 -5.24 -5.74
N GLN A 125 12.34 -5.88 -6.81
CA GLN A 125 13.17 -6.52 -7.83
C GLN A 125 13.47 -5.63 -9.03
N GLU A 126 12.97 -4.39 -9.03
CA GLU A 126 13.01 -3.50 -10.19
C GLU A 126 12.34 -4.13 -11.43
N ASP A 127 11.37 -5.02 -11.22
CA ASP A 127 10.55 -5.64 -12.28
C ASP A 127 9.42 -4.69 -12.69
N ASP A 128 9.81 -3.60 -13.35
CA ASP A 128 8.91 -2.54 -13.81
C ASP A 128 7.85 -3.07 -14.80
N GLU A 129 8.24 -3.99 -15.68
CA GLU A 129 7.32 -4.60 -16.65
C GLU A 129 6.26 -5.48 -15.97
N GLY A 130 6.67 -6.28 -14.99
CA GLY A 130 5.78 -7.11 -14.19
C GLY A 130 4.83 -6.27 -13.35
N LEU A 131 5.35 -5.24 -12.67
CA LEU A 131 4.55 -4.32 -11.87
C LEU A 131 3.53 -3.54 -12.72
N ALA A 132 3.96 -3.00 -13.87
CA ALA A 132 3.07 -2.27 -14.78
C ALA A 132 1.92 -3.16 -15.28
N ARG A 133 2.25 -4.39 -15.72
CA ARG A 133 1.25 -5.36 -16.16
C ARG A 133 0.27 -5.70 -15.05
N ASN A 134 0.80 -5.91 -13.83
CA ASN A 134 0.00 -6.27 -12.67
C ASN A 134 -1.07 -5.19 -12.39
N ILE A 135 -0.66 -3.92 -12.33
CA ILE A 135 -1.56 -2.80 -12.03
C ILE A 135 -2.54 -2.56 -13.20
N GLN A 136 -2.07 -2.55 -14.43
CA GLN A 136 -2.91 -2.29 -15.61
C GLN A 136 -4.01 -3.35 -15.79
N GLU A 137 -3.71 -4.62 -15.54
CA GLU A 137 -4.71 -5.70 -15.56
C GLU A 137 -5.81 -5.47 -14.52
N ILE A 138 -5.44 -5.02 -13.31
CA ILE A 138 -6.43 -4.71 -12.26
C ILE A 138 -7.30 -3.53 -12.67
N LEU A 139 -6.70 -2.42 -13.09
CA LEU A 139 -7.43 -1.21 -13.48
C LEU A 139 -8.41 -1.51 -14.62
N THR A 140 -7.97 -2.25 -15.64
CA THR A 140 -8.80 -2.67 -16.77
C THR A 140 -9.97 -3.56 -16.33
N ALA A 141 -9.71 -4.51 -15.42
CA ALA A 141 -10.73 -5.43 -14.93
C ALA A 141 -11.83 -4.72 -14.11
N VAL A 142 -11.45 -3.71 -13.32
CA VAL A 142 -12.38 -2.94 -12.48
C VAL A 142 -13.21 -1.95 -13.30
N GLN A 143 -12.64 -1.36 -14.35
CA GLN A 143 -13.38 -0.48 -15.28
C GLN A 143 -14.41 -1.23 -16.15
N SER A 144 -14.29 -2.55 -16.28
CA SER A 144 -15.16 -3.38 -17.11
C SER A 144 -16.36 -3.98 -16.36
N GLN A 145 -16.53 -3.66 -15.08
CA GLN A 145 -17.68 -4.07 -14.24
C GLN A 145 -18.76 -3.00 -14.21
#